data_AF-A0A9D6Q223-F1
#
_entry.id   AF-A0A9D6Q223-F1
#
_cell.length_a   1.000
_cell.length_b   1.000
_cell.length_c   1.000
_cell.angle_alpha   90.00
_cell.angle_beta   90.00
_cell.angle_gamma   90.00
#
_symmetry.space_group_name_H-M   'P 1'
#
loop_
_entity.id
_entity.type
_entity.pdbx_description
1 polymer ?
#
loop_
_entity_poly.entity_id
_entity_poly.type
_entity_poly.pdbx_seq_one_letter_code
_entity_poly.pdbx_strand_id
1 'polypeptide(L)'
;MKNKKDNIPNGGITKEEMNIAEYPLTLLSKRIPEGLKTIEYNDWVTINGKQVPLSWVVTGSDKYGLPTSEDQDFFIALIKIWHEEDFKDRIIPIKSIYSVLKELGLPDTKHYRNRFKLSLDRLTGLYITAKNAFWDYEDRCYLTDIGFHIFDKYELKKDEESNIISGYIEVNGFFYRSVKKGYLKNLDYDFYLKLPDGLPRRL
;
A
#
# COMPACT_ATOMS: atom_id res chain seq x y z
N MET A 1 30.11 7.73 -4.08
CA MET A 1 28.85 7.09 -3.64
C MET A 1 28.52 7.65 -2.26
N LYS A 2 27.61 8.63 -2.15
CA LYS A 2 27.19 9.18 -0.84
C LYS A 2 26.13 8.26 -0.25
N ASN A 3 26.34 7.83 0.99
CA ASN A 3 25.43 6.96 1.73
C ASN A 3 24.03 7.59 1.82
N LYS A 4 23.02 6.82 1.43
CA LYS A 4 21.59 7.18 1.40
C LYS A 4 20.95 7.20 2.81
N LYS A 5 21.74 7.28 3.89
CA LYS A 5 21.34 6.86 5.25
C LYS A 5 21.18 7.97 6.30
N ASP A 6 21.52 9.23 6.01
CA ASP A 6 21.67 10.24 7.08
C ASP A 6 20.55 11.28 7.15
N ASN A 7 19.38 11.06 6.55
CA ASN A 7 18.22 11.97 6.65
C ASN A 7 16.89 11.22 6.59
N ILE A 8 16.69 10.24 7.48
CA ILE A 8 15.35 9.66 7.71
C ILE A 8 14.68 10.56 8.75
N PRO A 9 13.57 11.26 8.44
CA PRO A 9 12.79 11.96 9.47
C PRO A 9 12.30 10.94 10.51
N ASN A 10 12.26 11.31 11.80
CA ASN A 10 11.82 10.45 12.92
C ASN A 10 10.57 9.61 12.57
N GLY A 11 10.78 8.37 12.14
CA GLY A 11 9.73 7.45 11.74
C GLY A 11 9.17 6.76 12.97
N GLY A 12 8.16 7.39 13.57
CA GLY A 12 7.38 6.76 14.64
C GLY A 12 6.64 5.50 14.20
N ILE A 13 5.80 4.99 15.09
CA ILE A 13 4.91 3.85 14.80
C ILE A 13 3.84 4.30 13.79
N THR A 14 3.68 3.54 12.70
CA THR A 14 2.51 3.62 11.82
C THR A 14 1.61 2.40 12.01
N LYS A 15 0.46 2.39 11.35
CA LYS A 15 -0.53 1.30 11.41
C LYS A 15 -0.73 0.71 10.03
N GLU A 16 -0.81 -0.61 9.96
CA GLU A 16 -1.17 -1.33 8.73
C GLU A 16 -2.38 -2.22 9.01
N GLU A 17 -3.30 -2.29 8.04
CA GLU A 17 -4.44 -3.20 8.12
C GLU A 17 -3.93 -4.64 8.06
N MET A 18 -4.35 -5.46 9.03
CA MET A 18 -3.72 -6.75 9.29
C MET A 18 -3.87 -7.74 8.13
N ASN A 19 -4.99 -7.71 7.38
CA ASN A 19 -5.13 -8.56 6.19
C ASN A 19 -4.13 -8.14 5.11
N ILE A 20 -3.91 -6.83 4.92
CA ILE A 20 -2.90 -6.32 3.98
C ILE A 20 -1.46 -6.62 4.43
N ALA A 21 -1.21 -6.62 5.74
CA ALA A 21 0.09 -7.02 6.28
C ALA A 21 0.39 -8.52 6.09
N GLU A 22 -0.65 -9.37 6.12
CA GLU A 22 -0.54 -10.82 6.02
C GLU A 22 -0.27 -11.29 4.57
N TYR A 23 -1.01 -10.73 3.61
CA TYR A 23 -1.00 -11.20 2.22
C TYR A 23 -0.22 -10.28 1.25
N PRO A 24 0.34 -10.82 0.14
CA PRO A 24 1.07 -9.99 -0.82
C PRO A 24 0.19 -8.90 -1.43
N LEU A 25 0.69 -7.67 -1.44
CA LEU A 25 0.13 -6.58 -2.24
C LEU A 25 0.97 -6.28 -3.50
N THR A 26 2.29 -6.43 -3.40
CA THR A 26 3.24 -6.07 -4.44
C THR A 26 4.23 -7.19 -4.72
N LEU A 27 4.91 -7.12 -5.87
CA LEU A 27 6.09 -7.93 -6.13
C LEU A 27 7.25 -7.53 -5.20
N LEU A 28 8.10 -8.49 -4.86
CA LEU A 28 9.36 -8.23 -4.14
C LEU A 28 10.43 -7.61 -5.06
N SER A 29 10.28 -7.75 -6.37
CA SER A 29 11.20 -7.22 -7.37
C SER A 29 10.87 -5.78 -7.75
N LYS A 30 11.86 -5.07 -8.32
CA LYS A 30 11.66 -3.74 -8.94
C LYS A 30 11.14 -3.83 -10.37
N ARG A 31 11.34 -4.97 -11.02
CA ARG A 31 10.91 -5.26 -12.39
C ARG A 31 9.81 -6.31 -12.37
N ILE A 32 8.75 -6.04 -13.14
CA ILE A 32 7.68 -7.01 -13.41
C ILE A 32 8.23 -8.02 -14.43
N PRO A 33 8.23 -9.33 -14.12
CA PRO A 33 8.55 -10.37 -15.10
C PRO A 33 7.62 -10.29 -16.31
N GLU A 34 8.13 -10.62 -17.50
CA GLU A 34 7.34 -10.58 -18.72
C GLU A 34 6.14 -11.54 -18.63
N GLY A 35 4.96 -11.06 -19.03
CA GLY A 35 3.71 -11.83 -18.97
C GLY A 35 3.08 -11.96 -17.58
N LEU A 36 3.74 -11.54 -16.49
CA LEU A 36 3.18 -11.64 -15.15
C LEU A 36 2.11 -10.55 -14.91
N LYS A 37 0.85 -10.96 -14.78
CA LYS A 37 -0.30 -10.07 -14.53
C LYS A 37 -0.93 -10.23 -13.14
N THR A 38 -0.58 -11.31 -12.45
CA THR A 38 -1.24 -11.72 -11.20
C THR A 38 -0.22 -12.16 -10.16
N ILE A 39 -0.47 -11.82 -8.89
CA ILE A 39 0.17 -12.43 -7.72
C ILE A 39 -0.87 -13.35 -7.08
N GLU A 40 -0.54 -14.62 -6.89
CA GLU A 40 -1.42 -15.59 -6.24
C GLU A 40 -0.77 -16.11 -4.96
N TYR A 41 -1.54 -16.16 -3.90
CA TYR A 41 -1.20 -16.81 -2.64
C TYR A 41 -2.33 -17.78 -2.30
N ASN A 42 -2.01 -19.06 -2.18
CA ASN A 42 -2.96 -20.11 -1.85
C ASN A 42 -2.44 -20.89 -0.64
N ASP A 43 -3.31 -21.14 0.33
CA ASP A 43 -2.98 -21.85 1.56
C ASP A 43 -4.24 -22.52 2.14
N TRP A 44 -4.21 -22.91 3.41
CA TRP A 44 -5.35 -23.41 4.15
C TRP A 44 -5.55 -22.62 5.43
N VAL A 45 -6.81 -22.45 5.83
CA VAL A 45 -7.18 -21.84 7.11
C VAL A 45 -8.15 -22.74 7.85
N THR A 46 -8.07 -22.77 9.17
CA THR A 46 -9.02 -23.52 10.00
C THR A 46 -10.19 -22.63 10.37
N ILE A 47 -11.39 -22.96 9.86
CA ILE A 47 -12.65 -22.30 10.21
C ILE A 47 -13.56 -23.33 10.86
N ASN A 48 -14.00 -23.06 12.10
CA ASN A 48 -14.87 -23.96 12.87
C ASN A 48 -14.32 -25.41 12.94
N GLY A 49 -13.01 -25.55 13.14
CA GLY A 49 -12.33 -26.84 13.24
C GLY A 49 -12.14 -27.59 11.92
N LYS A 50 -12.50 -26.98 10.78
CA LYS A 50 -12.31 -27.57 9.44
C LYS A 50 -11.25 -26.78 8.67
N GLN A 51 -10.34 -27.51 8.03
CA GLN A 51 -9.42 -26.93 7.05
C GLN A 51 -10.21 -26.58 5.79
N VAL A 52 -10.14 -25.31 5.39
CA VAL A 52 -10.75 -24.80 4.16
C VAL A 52 -9.69 -24.12 3.30
N PRO A 53 -9.79 -24.20 1.96
CA PRO A 53 -8.82 -23.55 1.09
C PRO A 53 -8.93 -22.03 1.23
N LEU A 54 -7.77 -21.39 1.35
CA LEU A 54 -7.57 -19.96 1.39
C LEU A 54 -6.94 -19.52 0.07
N SER A 55 -7.46 -18.45 -0.53
CA SER A 55 -6.91 -17.89 -1.77
C SER A 55 -6.90 -16.36 -1.70
N TRP A 56 -5.78 -15.77 -2.07
CA TRP A 56 -5.57 -14.34 -2.21
C TRP A 56 -4.92 -14.05 -3.54
N VAL A 57 -5.58 -13.23 -4.36
CA VAL A 57 -5.17 -12.95 -5.73
C VAL A 57 -5.13 -11.45 -5.93
N VAL A 58 -4.03 -10.96 -6.47
CA VAL A 58 -3.82 -9.55 -6.80
C VAL A 58 -3.59 -9.43 -8.29
N THR A 59 -4.37 -8.61 -8.98
CA THR A 59 -4.22 -8.35 -10.42
C THR A 59 -3.82 -6.91 -10.68
N GLY A 60 -2.88 -6.73 -11.61
CA GLY A 60 -2.46 -5.43 -12.09
C GLY A 60 -3.27 -4.98 -13.31
N SER A 61 -3.35 -3.67 -13.53
CA SER A 61 -3.95 -3.14 -14.75
C SER A 61 -3.12 -3.51 -15.99
N ASP A 62 -3.77 -3.65 -17.14
CA ASP A 62 -3.08 -4.06 -18.38
C ASP A 62 -2.01 -3.04 -18.82
N LYS A 63 -2.27 -1.75 -18.62
CA LYS A 63 -1.35 -0.67 -19.01
C LYS A 63 -0.16 -0.49 -18.06
N TYR A 64 -0.37 -0.64 -16.74
CA TYR A 64 0.64 -0.28 -15.73
C TYR A 64 1.26 -1.49 -15.01
N GLY A 65 0.63 -2.66 -15.13
CA GLY A 65 1.05 -3.92 -14.53
C GLY A 65 0.85 -3.97 -13.02
N LEU A 66 1.45 -4.99 -12.40
CA LEU A 66 1.45 -5.18 -10.95
C LEU A 66 2.28 -4.11 -10.22
N PRO A 67 1.89 -3.73 -8.99
CA PRO A 67 2.75 -3.04 -8.06
C PRO A 67 4.05 -3.81 -7.79
N THR A 68 5.14 -3.05 -7.69
CA THR A 68 6.51 -3.50 -7.43
C THR A 68 6.94 -3.18 -6.00
N SER A 69 8.12 -3.64 -5.59
CA SER A 69 8.68 -3.31 -4.26
C SER A 69 8.76 -1.81 -3.99
N GLU A 70 9.09 -0.99 -5.00
CA GLU A 70 9.09 0.47 -4.83
C GLU A 70 7.67 1.04 -4.63
N ASP A 71 6.65 0.35 -5.13
CA ASP A 71 5.26 0.75 -4.94
C ASP A 71 4.78 0.42 -3.51
N GLN A 72 5.34 -0.61 -2.87
CA GLN A 72 5.12 -0.92 -1.45
C GLN A 72 5.62 0.22 -0.56
N ASP A 73 6.79 0.79 -0.87
CA ASP A 73 7.34 1.92 -0.12
C ASP A 73 6.42 3.14 -0.21
N PHE A 74 5.94 3.48 -1.41
CA PHE A 74 4.96 4.55 -1.59
C PHE A 74 3.64 4.24 -0.89
N PHE A 75 3.13 3.01 -0.97
CA PHE A 75 1.93 2.58 -0.26
C PHE A 75 2.06 2.83 1.26
N ILE A 76 3.16 2.39 1.88
CA ILE A 76 3.34 2.55 3.33
C ILE A 76 3.52 4.02 3.72
N ALA A 77 4.21 4.83 2.91
CA ALA A 77 4.26 6.28 3.13
C ALA A 77 2.86 6.92 3.07
N LEU A 78 2.02 6.51 2.12
CA LEU A 78 0.64 7.00 2.01
C LEU A 78 -0.22 6.57 3.22
N ILE A 79 -0.09 5.31 3.67
CA ILE A 79 -0.78 4.83 4.87
C ILE A 79 -0.30 5.59 6.11
N LYS A 80 0.99 5.91 6.22
CA LYS A 80 1.52 6.75 7.29
C LYS A 80 0.93 8.16 7.29
N ILE A 81 0.88 8.82 6.13
CA ILE A 81 0.23 10.14 6.00
C ILE A 81 -1.25 10.06 6.41
N TRP A 82 -1.93 8.98 6.05
CA TRP A 82 -3.33 8.79 6.42
C TRP A 82 -3.54 8.52 7.92
N HIS A 83 -2.60 7.79 8.54
CA HIS A 83 -2.58 7.54 9.98
C HIS A 83 -2.31 8.82 10.77
N GLU A 84 -1.47 9.73 10.27
CA GLU A 84 -1.23 11.04 10.88
C GLU A 84 -2.48 11.93 10.92
N GLU A 85 -3.45 11.66 10.05
CA GLU A 85 -4.78 12.27 10.05
C GLU A 85 -5.81 11.38 10.79
N ASP A 86 -5.36 10.47 11.67
CA ASP A 86 -6.15 9.53 12.49
C ASP A 86 -7.14 8.65 11.69
N PHE A 87 -6.83 8.39 10.42
CA PHE A 87 -7.77 7.75 9.49
C PHE A 87 -9.16 8.43 9.54
N LYS A 88 -9.20 9.76 9.64
CA LYS A 88 -10.44 10.51 9.89
C LYS A 88 -11.48 10.31 8.81
N ASP A 89 -11.04 10.39 7.56
CA ASP A 89 -11.87 10.30 6.35
C ASP A 89 -11.25 9.34 5.33
N ARG A 90 -11.96 9.06 4.23
CA ARG A 90 -11.45 8.26 3.09
C ARG A 90 -10.43 9.01 2.23
N ILE A 91 -9.85 10.10 2.72
CA ILE A 91 -8.99 10.97 1.93
C ILE A 91 -7.58 10.95 2.52
N ILE A 92 -6.60 10.62 1.70
CA ILE A 92 -5.18 10.79 2.00
C ILE A 92 -4.71 12.09 1.34
N PRO A 93 -4.40 13.16 2.10
CA PRO A 93 -3.95 14.41 1.52
C PRO A 93 -2.52 14.30 1.00
N ILE A 94 -2.29 14.74 -0.24
CA ILE A 94 -0.95 14.93 -0.82
C ILE A 94 -0.63 16.41 -0.78
N LYS A 95 -0.02 16.87 0.32
CA LYS A 95 0.40 18.28 0.49
C LYS A 95 1.33 18.72 -0.65
N SER A 96 2.28 17.85 -1.01
CA SER A 96 3.07 17.96 -2.23
C SER A 96 3.67 16.61 -2.61
N ILE A 97 4.07 16.39 -3.87
CA ILE A 97 4.88 15.21 -4.21
C ILE A 97 6.20 15.22 -3.42
N TYR A 98 6.80 16.41 -3.22
CA TYR A 98 8.02 16.57 -2.43
C TYR A 98 7.88 16.02 -1.01
N SER A 99 6.76 16.29 -0.32
CA SER A 99 6.56 15.81 1.05
C SER A 99 6.48 14.29 1.13
N VAL A 100 5.85 13.63 0.14
CA VAL A 100 5.82 12.16 0.07
C VAL A 100 7.22 11.58 -0.18
N LEU A 101 7.99 12.19 -1.10
CA LEU A 101 9.37 11.75 -1.36
C LEU A 101 10.26 11.93 -0.13
N LYS A 102 10.10 13.06 0.57
CA LYS A 102 10.85 13.38 1.79
C LYS A 102 10.55 12.38 2.91
N GLU A 103 9.29 11.96 3.04
CA GLU A 103 8.87 10.93 4.01
C GLU A 103 9.66 9.63 3.82
N LEU A 104 9.91 9.25 2.58
CA LEU A 104 10.71 8.07 2.21
C LEU A 104 12.23 8.31 2.19
N GLY A 105 12.71 9.51 2.55
CA GLY A 105 14.12 9.87 2.41
C GLY A 105 14.63 9.84 0.95
N LEU A 106 13.72 9.97 -0.03
CA LEU A 106 14.05 9.98 -1.46
C LEU A 106 14.38 11.39 -1.95
N PRO A 107 15.37 11.54 -2.85
CA PRO A 107 15.69 12.85 -3.40
C PRO A 107 14.59 13.34 -4.33
N ASP A 108 14.29 14.63 -4.24
CA ASP A 108 13.30 15.27 -5.09
C ASP A 108 13.84 15.48 -6.52
N THR A 109 13.63 14.48 -7.36
CA THR A 109 14.07 14.48 -8.76
C THR A 109 12.92 14.12 -9.68
N LYS A 110 13.01 14.52 -10.95
CA LYS A 110 12.03 14.13 -11.98
C LYS A 110 11.82 12.61 -12.04
N HIS A 111 12.89 11.83 -11.83
CA HIS A 111 12.81 10.37 -11.78
C HIS A 111 11.87 9.88 -10.68
N TYR A 112 12.11 10.27 -9.41
CA TYR A 112 11.29 9.83 -8.28
C TYR A 112 9.86 10.39 -8.32
N ARG A 113 9.68 11.63 -8.81
CA ARG A 113 8.34 12.19 -9.05
C ARG A 113 7.55 11.35 -10.06
N ASN A 114 8.19 10.90 -11.14
CA ASN A 114 7.54 10.04 -12.13
C ASN A 114 7.28 8.63 -11.59
N ARG A 115 8.20 8.07 -10.77
CA ARG A 115 7.98 6.80 -10.08
C ARG A 115 6.78 6.86 -9.14
N PHE A 116 6.63 7.93 -8.37
CA PHE A 116 5.46 8.12 -7.51
C PHE A 116 4.15 8.17 -8.32
N LYS A 117 4.10 8.94 -9.41
CA LYS A 117 2.91 8.99 -10.28
C LYS A 117 2.56 7.63 -10.88
N LEU A 118 3.56 6.87 -11.34
CA LEU A 118 3.35 5.50 -11.81
C LEU A 118 2.88 4.57 -10.70
N SER A 119 3.34 4.79 -9.46
CA SER A 119 2.87 4.06 -8.29
C SER A 119 1.39 4.31 -8.03
N LEU A 120 0.93 5.57 -8.12
CA LEU A 120 -0.49 5.91 -8.02
C LEU A 120 -1.31 5.19 -9.10
N ASP A 121 -0.85 5.21 -10.36
CA ASP A 121 -1.52 4.47 -11.46
C ASP A 121 -1.63 2.96 -11.17
N ARG A 122 -0.58 2.35 -10.60
CA ARG A 122 -0.58 0.91 -10.25
C ARG A 122 -1.43 0.59 -9.04
N LEU A 123 -1.34 1.37 -7.96
CA LEU A 123 -2.04 1.13 -6.71
C LEU A 123 -3.54 1.41 -6.83
N THR A 124 -3.94 2.42 -7.61
CA THR A 124 -5.36 2.66 -7.92
C THR A 124 -5.90 1.64 -8.93
N GLY A 125 -5.07 1.17 -9.87
CA GLY A 125 -5.45 0.12 -10.82
C GLY A 125 -5.40 -1.32 -10.27
N LEU A 126 -4.98 -1.48 -9.00
CA LEU A 126 -4.82 -2.76 -8.35
C LEU A 126 -6.17 -3.34 -7.93
N TYR A 127 -6.45 -4.60 -8.25
CA TYR A 127 -7.64 -5.29 -7.78
C TYR A 127 -7.27 -6.56 -7.01
N ILE A 128 -7.95 -6.80 -5.89
CA ILE A 128 -7.70 -7.94 -5.00
C ILE A 128 -8.97 -8.80 -5.00
N THR A 129 -8.82 -10.11 -5.11
CA THR A 129 -9.86 -11.07 -4.73
C THR A 129 -9.36 -12.01 -3.64
N ALA A 130 -10.21 -12.27 -2.66
CA ALA A 130 -9.91 -13.07 -1.50
C ALA A 130 -11.03 -14.08 -1.23
N LYS A 131 -10.65 -15.33 -0.96
CA LYS A 131 -11.56 -16.42 -0.55
C LYS A 131 -11.06 -17.02 0.74
N ASN A 132 -11.84 -16.89 1.81
CA ASN A 132 -11.44 -17.26 3.17
C ASN A 132 -10.11 -16.60 3.60
N ALA A 133 -9.72 -15.48 2.97
CA ALA A 133 -8.43 -14.80 3.14
C ALA A 133 -8.60 -13.34 3.60
N PHE A 134 -9.79 -12.98 4.08
CA PHE A 134 -10.05 -11.65 4.63
C PHE A 134 -10.88 -11.81 5.90
N TRP A 135 -10.31 -11.43 7.04
CA TRP A 135 -10.99 -11.45 8.33
C TRP A 135 -11.79 -10.17 8.53
N ASP A 136 -13.12 -10.26 8.65
CA ASP A 136 -13.94 -9.15 9.14
C ASP A 136 -13.88 -9.13 10.67
N TYR A 137 -13.25 -8.09 11.20
CA TYR A 137 -13.05 -7.94 12.64
C TYR A 137 -14.36 -7.72 13.43
N GLU A 138 -15.37 -7.12 12.81
CA GLU A 138 -16.66 -6.85 13.46
C GLU A 138 -17.47 -8.14 13.59
N ASP A 139 -17.62 -8.86 12.48
CA ASP A 139 -18.39 -10.11 12.42
C ASP A 139 -17.61 -11.32 12.93
N ARG A 140 -16.30 -11.15 13.17
CA ARG A 140 -15.36 -12.18 13.63
C ARG A 140 -15.42 -13.45 12.78
N CYS A 141 -15.40 -13.25 11.47
CA CYS A 141 -15.42 -14.35 10.51
C CYS A 141 -14.54 -14.02 9.29
N TYR A 142 -14.13 -15.05 8.57
CA TYR A 142 -13.55 -14.87 7.25
C TYR A 142 -14.66 -14.64 6.23
N LEU A 143 -14.47 -13.66 5.35
CA LEU A 143 -15.32 -13.48 4.19
C LEU A 143 -15.09 -14.63 3.20
N THR A 144 -16.18 -15.27 2.78
CA THR A 144 -16.13 -16.44 1.88
C THR A 144 -15.58 -16.08 0.49
N ASP A 145 -16.00 -14.95 -0.06
CA ASP A 145 -15.56 -14.44 -1.36
C ASP A 145 -15.72 -12.91 -1.36
N ILE A 146 -14.65 -12.18 -1.68
CA ILE A 146 -14.68 -10.73 -1.82
C ILE A 146 -13.70 -10.27 -2.89
N GLY A 147 -14.08 -9.20 -3.60
CA GLY A 147 -13.20 -8.45 -4.47
C GLY A 147 -13.24 -6.96 -4.16
N PHE A 148 -12.09 -6.30 -4.16
CA PHE A 148 -11.99 -4.88 -3.80
C PHE A 148 -10.73 -4.21 -4.36
N HIS A 149 -10.80 -2.87 -4.46
CA HIS A 149 -9.65 -2.00 -4.64
C HIS A 149 -9.20 -1.46 -3.28
N ILE A 150 -7.94 -1.02 -3.17
CA ILE A 150 -7.47 -0.26 -2.00
C ILE A 150 -7.77 1.23 -2.17
N PHE A 151 -7.47 1.79 -3.35
CA PHE A 151 -7.74 3.19 -3.68
C PHE A 151 -8.71 3.27 -4.86
N ASP A 152 -9.73 4.12 -4.75
CA ASP A 152 -10.74 4.30 -5.81
C ASP A 152 -10.27 5.31 -6.86
N LYS A 153 -9.58 6.37 -6.43
CA LYS A 153 -9.03 7.41 -7.32
C LYS A 153 -7.89 8.19 -6.67
N TYR A 154 -7.15 8.92 -7.49
CA TYR A 154 -6.29 10.00 -7.05
C TYR A 154 -6.51 11.24 -7.93
N GLU A 155 -6.23 12.42 -7.40
CA GLU A 155 -6.26 13.67 -8.13
C GLU A 155 -5.01 14.47 -7.79
N LEU A 156 -4.26 14.91 -8.81
CA LEU A 156 -3.11 15.79 -8.63
C LEU A 156 -3.35 17.08 -9.41
N LYS A 157 -3.18 18.21 -8.74
CA LYS A 157 -3.27 19.56 -9.29
C LYS A 157 -1.94 20.26 -9.16
N LYS A 158 -1.59 21.00 -10.20
CA LYS A 158 -0.40 21.84 -10.21
C LYS A 158 -0.85 23.28 -9.98
N ASP A 159 -0.35 23.88 -8.92
CA ASP A 159 -0.53 25.30 -8.67
C ASP A 159 0.35 26.10 -9.63
N GLU A 160 -0.23 27.08 -10.32
CA GLU A 160 0.47 27.82 -11.38
C GLU A 160 1.49 28.81 -10.81
N GLU A 161 1.21 29.40 -9.65
CA GLU A 161 2.06 30.41 -9.02
C GLU A 161 3.26 29.79 -8.32
N SER A 162 3.02 28.79 -7.47
CA SER A 162 4.06 28.12 -6.68
C SER A 162 4.73 26.96 -7.43
N ASN A 163 4.16 26.51 -8.55
CA ASN A 163 4.63 25.34 -9.32
C ASN A 163 4.61 24.02 -8.51
N ILE A 164 3.90 24.00 -7.37
CA ILE A 164 3.76 22.84 -6.48
C ILE A 164 2.67 21.91 -7.03
N ILE A 165 2.94 20.61 -7.02
CA ILE A 165 1.94 19.58 -7.33
C ILE A 165 1.44 18.98 -6.02
N SER A 166 0.18 19.20 -5.71
CA SER A 166 -0.54 18.71 -4.54
C SER A 166 -1.81 17.96 -4.98
N GLY A 167 -2.54 17.36 -4.05
CA GLY A 167 -3.72 16.59 -4.39
C GLY A 167 -4.21 15.70 -3.27
N TYR A 168 -4.88 14.62 -3.63
CA TYR A 168 -5.36 13.62 -2.69
C TYR A 168 -5.57 12.25 -3.34
N ILE A 169 -5.69 11.23 -2.49
CA ILE A 169 -6.12 9.88 -2.86
C ILE A 169 -7.43 9.59 -2.12
N GLU A 170 -8.42 9.03 -2.82
CA GLU A 170 -9.63 8.51 -2.20
C GLU A 170 -9.46 7.00 -1.95
N VAL A 171 -9.57 6.61 -0.69
CA VAL A 171 -9.51 5.23 -0.23
C VAL A 171 -10.84 4.54 -0.46
N ASN A 172 -10.78 3.30 -0.94
CA ASN A 172 -11.95 2.48 -1.18
C ASN A 172 -12.81 2.35 0.08
N GLY A 173 -14.13 2.49 -0.09
CA GLY A 173 -15.07 2.47 1.02
C GLY A 173 -15.07 1.16 1.85
N PHE A 174 -14.85 0.00 1.21
CA PHE A 174 -14.71 -1.27 1.93
C PHE A 174 -13.41 -1.30 2.73
N PHE A 175 -12.28 -0.98 2.11
CA PHE A 175 -10.98 -0.99 2.78
C PHE A 175 -10.94 0.01 3.96
N TYR A 176 -11.51 1.21 3.77
CA TYR A 176 -11.66 2.19 4.84
C TYR A 176 -12.43 1.65 6.06
N ARG A 177 -13.54 0.93 5.83
CA ARG A 177 -14.30 0.33 6.93
C ARG A 177 -13.44 -0.68 7.69
N SER A 178 -12.64 -1.50 7.00
CA SER A 178 -11.73 -2.44 7.67
C SER A 178 -10.73 -1.71 8.57
N VAL A 179 -10.11 -0.65 8.06
CA VAL A 179 -9.18 0.20 8.82
C VAL A 179 -9.85 0.82 10.05
N LYS A 180 -11.05 1.40 9.91
CA LYS A 180 -11.78 2.03 11.03
C LYS A 180 -12.23 1.04 12.10
N LYS A 181 -12.49 -0.22 11.74
CA LYS A 181 -12.81 -1.28 12.70
C LYS A 181 -11.63 -1.65 13.60
N GLY A 182 -10.43 -1.16 13.30
CA GLY A 182 -9.26 -1.25 14.18
C GLY A 182 -8.48 -2.57 14.07
N TYR A 183 -8.66 -3.33 12.99
CA TYR A 183 -7.87 -4.52 12.70
C TYR A 183 -6.48 -4.14 12.18
N LEU A 184 -5.73 -3.44 13.02
CA LEU A 184 -4.48 -2.76 12.67
C LEU A 184 -3.30 -3.32 13.47
N LYS A 185 -2.19 -3.57 12.78
CA LYS A 185 -0.90 -3.92 13.37
C LYS A 185 -0.01 -2.68 13.46
N ASN A 186 0.82 -2.61 14.51
CA ASN A 186 1.88 -1.61 14.59
C ASN A 186 2.98 -1.96 13.59
N LEU A 187 3.35 -1.00 12.76
CA LEU A 187 4.53 -1.07 11.91
C LEU A 187 5.55 -0.04 12.40
N ASP A 188 6.73 -0.51 12.78
CA ASP A 188 7.87 0.35 13.06
C ASP A 188 8.39 0.91 11.71
N TYR A 189 8.05 2.16 11.44
CA TYR A 189 8.35 2.79 10.16
C TYR A 189 9.85 3.05 9.98
N ASP A 190 10.54 3.45 11.04
CA ASP A 190 12.00 3.62 11.03
C ASP A 190 12.73 2.31 10.75
N PHE A 191 12.28 1.21 11.35
CA PHE A 191 12.79 -0.12 11.06
C PHE A 191 12.50 -0.51 9.62
N TYR A 192 11.26 -0.29 9.16
CA TYR A 192 10.84 -0.58 7.78
C TYR A 192 11.75 0.09 6.75
N LEU A 193 12.04 1.39 6.91
CA LEU A 193 12.90 2.15 6.00
C LEU A 193 14.37 1.69 5.98
N LYS A 194 14.83 1.01 7.04
CA LYS A 194 16.21 0.49 7.15
C LYS A 194 16.38 -0.88 6.49
N LEU A 195 15.29 -1.57 6.14
CA LEU A 195 15.34 -2.90 5.54
C LEU A 195 15.92 -2.85 4.12
N PRO A 196 16.79 -3.81 3.74
CA PRO A 196 17.26 -3.98 2.36
C PRO A 196 16.10 -4.08 1.34
N ASP A 197 16.33 -3.60 0.12
CA ASP A 197 15.40 -3.77 -1.00
C ASP A 197 15.17 -5.27 -1.27
N GLY A 198 13.91 -5.72 -1.30
CA GLY A 198 13.54 -7.07 -1.77
C GLY A 198 13.48 -8.19 -0.72
N LEU A 199 13.62 -7.91 0.58
CA LEU A 199 13.22 -8.89 1.61
C LEU A 199 11.69 -8.95 1.71
N PRO A 200 11.08 -10.13 2.01
CA PRO A 200 9.69 -10.19 2.40
C PRO A 200 9.51 -9.36 3.67
N ARG A 201 8.90 -8.18 3.54
CA ARG A 201 8.67 -7.26 4.66
C ARG A 201 7.39 -7.64 5.39
N ARG A 202 7.32 -8.90 5.82
CA ARG A 202 6.22 -9.47 6.61
C ARG A 202 6.80 -9.96 7.93
N LEU A 203 6.80 -9.08 8.94
CA LEU A 203 7.00 -9.42 10.35
C LEU A 203 5.65 -9.74 10.98
#